data_AF-F7FZT4-F1
#
_entry.id   AF-F7FZT4-F1
#
_cell.length_a   1.000
_cell.length_b   1.000
_cell.length_c   1.000
_cell.angle_alpha   90.00
_cell.angle_beta   90.00
_cell.angle_gamma   90.00
#
_symmetry.space_group_name_H-M   'P 1'
#
loop_
_entity.id
_entity.type
_entity.pdbx_description
1 polymer ?
#
loop_
_entity_poly.entity_id
_entity_poly.type
_entity_poly.pdbx_seq_one_letter_code
_entity_poly.pdbx_strand_id
1 'polypeptide(L)'
;MNDPDVQAQVQVLSAALRAAQLDSVNEPESKPTAGLNEVSISDPSSASDNQITLSASSSQNELFVARILQSTDPGEPRNGTRDHLEADQRRDPTLLEENKSKLQDIIPQPLLDQYVSMTDPARAQTVDTDIAKHCAYSLPGVALTLGRQNWHCLKDTYETLASDVQWKVRRTLAFSIHELAVILGDQLTAADLVPIFNGFLKDLDEVRIGVLKHLYDFLKLLHEDKRRDYLYQLQEFVVTDNSRNWRFRYELAEQLILILELYSPSDVYDYLMHIALKLCADQVSEVRWISFKLVVAILQKFYSNSESALGLHFINELIIRFRHCSKWVGRQAFAFICQAVVSKECVPVDQFVEHLLPSLLSLASDPVPNVRVLLAKALRQMLLAKAYFRNAGNPHLEVIEETILALQSDRDQDVSFFAALEPKRRNIIDTAVLEKQN
;
A
#
# COMPACT_ATOMS: atom_id res chain seq x y z
N MET A 1 -3.68 17.57 -7.66
CA MET A 1 -4.48 16.34 -7.42
C MET A 1 -4.31 15.80 -5.99
N ASN A 2 -3.51 16.45 -5.14
CA ASN A 2 -3.67 16.33 -3.69
C ASN A 2 -4.75 17.34 -3.27
N ASP A 3 -5.72 16.89 -2.49
CA ASP A 3 -6.60 17.81 -1.78
C ASP A 3 -5.78 18.28 -0.57
N PRO A 4 -5.37 19.57 -0.49
CA PRO A 4 -4.48 20.06 0.56
C PRO A 4 -5.06 19.82 1.94
N ASP A 5 -6.40 19.83 2.06
CA ASP A 5 -7.09 19.58 3.31
C ASP A 5 -6.84 18.14 3.75
N VAL A 6 -7.08 17.16 2.87
CA VAL A 6 -6.87 15.73 3.16
C VAL A 6 -5.41 15.43 3.55
N GLN A 7 -4.45 16.11 2.91
CA GLN A 7 -3.04 15.96 3.26
C GLN A 7 -2.72 16.57 4.64
N ALA A 8 -3.29 17.72 4.97
CA ALA A 8 -3.16 18.32 6.30
C ALA A 8 -3.79 17.42 7.38
N GLN A 9 -4.94 16.81 7.09
CA GLN A 9 -5.62 15.86 7.97
C GLN A 9 -4.71 14.70 8.36
N VAL A 10 -4.15 14.00 7.37
CA VAL A 10 -3.26 12.86 7.59
C VAL A 10 -2.07 13.31 8.43
N GLN A 11 -1.43 14.43 8.09
CA GLN A 11 -0.28 14.94 8.85
C GLN A 11 -0.61 15.25 10.32
N VAL A 12 -1.76 15.87 10.59
CA VAL A 12 -2.21 16.19 11.95
C VAL A 12 -2.54 14.91 12.72
N LEU A 13 -3.21 13.95 12.09
CA LEU A 13 -3.55 12.67 12.70
C LEU A 13 -2.30 11.85 13.01
N SER A 14 -1.37 11.71 12.07
CA SER A 14 -0.11 11.00 12.32
C SER A 14 0.68 11.65 13.45
N ALA A 15 0.65 12.99 13.56
CA ALA A 15 1.29 13.72 14.65
C ALA A 15 0.60 13.44 16.00
N ALA A 16 -0.72 13.45 16.04
CA ALA A 16 -1.50 13.13 17.24
C ALA A 16 -1.29 11.69 17.71
N LEU A 17 -1.27 10.73 16.78
CA LEU A 17 -0.99 9.32 17.07
C LEU A 17 0.42 9.12 17.62
N ARG A 18 1.43 9.79 17.05
CA ARG A 18 2.80 9.76 17.59
C ARG A 18 2.86 10.34 19.00
N ALA A 19 2.15 11.44 19.27
CA ALA A 19 2.08 12.03 20.61
C ALA A 19 1.41 11.07 21.62
N ALA A 20 0.29 10.45 21.25
CA ALA A 20 -0.40 9.48 22.09
C ALA A 20 0.46 8.24 22.40
N GLN A 21 1.27 7.78 21.44
CA GLN A 21 2.22 6.69 21.66
C GLN A 21 3.35 7.09 22.62
N LEU A 22 3.87 8.31 22.53
CA LEU A 22 4.90 8.82 23.45
C LEU A 22 4.38 8.96 24.89
N ASP A 23 3.11 9.33 25.06
CA ASP A 23 2.49 9.40 26.38
C ASP A 23 2.30 8.01 26.99
N SER A 24 2.04 6.96 26.18
CA SER A 24 1.92 5.59 26.68
C SER A 24 3.25 4.95 27.14
N VAL A 25 4.39 5.46 26.66
CA VAL A 25 5.73 4.98 27.04
C VAL A 25 6.23 5.61 28.35
N ASN A 26 5.55 6.65 28.86
CA ASN A 26 5.95 7.37 30.08
C ASN A 26 5.20 6.96 31.36
N GLU A 27 4.42 5.86 31.35
CA GLU A 27 3.90 5.31 32.60
C GLU A 27 4.97 4.55 33.38
N PRO A 28 5.15 4.82 34.70
CA PRO A 28 6.15 4.12 35.49
C PRO A 28 5.75 2.66 35.75
N GLU A 29 6.61 1.72 35.33
CA GLU A 29 6.49 0.30 35.64
C GLU A 29 6.17 0.07 37.12
N SER A 30 4.98 -0.45 37.40
CA SER A 30 4.65 -0.97 38.73
C SER A 30 5.37 -2.31 38.94
N LYS A 31 6.19 -2.36 40.00
CA LYS A 31 6.96 -3.54 40.41
C LYS A 31 6.04 -4.76 40.63
N PRO A 32 6.45 -5.98 40.22
CA PRO A 32 5.72 -7.18 40.57
C PRO A 32 6.01 -7.55 42.03
N THR A 33 4.96 -7.60 42.86
CA THR A 33 5.00 -8.12 44.22
C THR A 33 5.20 -9.64 44.19
N ALA A 34 6.29 -10.09 44.80
CA ALA A 34 6.57 -11.50 45.05
C ALA A 34 5.76 -12.03 46.24
N GLY A 35 5.23 -13.25 46.08
CA GLY A 35 4.95 -14.19 47.17
C GLY A 35 3.49 -14.38 47.54
N LEU A 36 2.92 -15.53 47.19
CA LEU A 36 2.74 -16.65 48.14
C LEU A 36 2.40 -17.93 47.38
N ASN A 37 3.19 -18.96 47.67
CA ASN A 37 3.01 -20.33 47.22
C ASN A 37 1.75 -20.95 47.84
N GLU A 38 0.97 -21.67 47.05
CA GLU A 38 0.37 -22.92 47.51
C GLU A 38 0.44 -23.97 46.40
N VAL A 39 1.04 -25.10 46.75
CA VAL A 39 1.33 -26.26 45.92
C VAL A 39 0.12 -27.18 45.93
N SER A 40 -0.28 -27.69 44.76
CA SER A 40 -0.92 -29.00 44.67
C SER A 40 -0.53 -29.66 43.35
N ILE A 41 0.26 -30.72 43.49
CA ILE A 41 0.80 -31.59 42.46
C ILE A 41 -0.21 -32.70 42.20
N SER A 42 -0.50 -32.98 40.92
CA SER A 42 -0.73 -34.34 40.43
C SER A 42 -0.67 -34.38 38.89
N ASP A 43 0.45 -34.89 38.38
CA ASP A 43 0.72 -35.42 37.04
C ASP A 43 0.45 -36.96 37.02
N PRO A 44 0.64 -37.71 35.91
CA PRO A 44 0.34 -37.48 34.48
C PRO A 44 -0.25 -38.75 33.79
N SER A 45 -0.28 -38.77 32.44
CA SER A 45 -0.44 -39.91 31.48
C SER A 45 -1.73 -39.83 30.62
N SER A 46 -1.81 -40.23 29.35
CA SER A 46 -0.88 -40.81 28.36
C SER A 46 -1.55 -40.73 26.98
N ALA A 47 -0.75 -40.91 25.92
CA ALA A 47 -1.11 -40.92 24.51
C ALA A 47 -2.09 -42.03 24.04
N SER A 48 -2.47 -41.91 22.76
CA SER A 48 -2.73 -42.92 21.71
C SER A 48 -4.18 -43.19 21.22
N ASP A 49 -4.38 -42.80 19.95
CA ASP A 49 -4.92 -43.52 18.78
C ASP A 49 -6.21 -44.38 18.83
N ASN A 50 -7.14 -44.06 17.91
CA ASN A 50 -7.70 -44.92 16.84
C ASN A 50 -8.92 -44.23 16.19
N GLN A 51 -8.88 -43.74 14.94
CA GLN A 51 -9.09 -44.40 13.63
C GLN A 51 -10.52 -44.92 13.29
N ILE A 52 -11.01 -44.43 12.13
CA ILE A 52 -11.89 -45.07 11.10
C ILE A 52 -13.41 -45.03 11.41
N THR A 53 -14.32 -44.51 10.56
CA THR A 53 -14.66 -44.99 9.20
C THR A 53 -15.52 -43.98 8.40
N LEU A 54 -15.38 -44.06 7.06
CA LEU A 54 -16.15 -43.42 5.99
C LEU A 54 -17.64 -43.81 5.96
N SER A 55 -18.53 -42.93 5.47
CA SER A 55 -19.39 -43.21 4.29
C SER A 55 -20.21 -41.99 3.85
N ALA A 56 -20.42 -41.90 2.54
CA ALA A 56 -21.08 -40.84 1.81
C ALA A 56 -22.58 -41.11 1.60
N SER A 57 -23.38 -40.05 1.42
CA SER A 57 -24.51 -40.02 0.46
C SER A 57 -25.09 -38.62 0.30
N SER A 58 -25.31 -38.23 -0.97
CA SER A 58 -26.16 -37.13 -1.44
C SER A 58 -27.62 -37.28 -0.93
N SER A 59 -28.51 -36.28 -0.92
CA SER A 59 -29.09 -35.59 -2.09
C SER A 59 -30.16 -34.59 -1.60
N GLN A 60 -30.36 -33.47 -2.34
CA GLN A 60 -31.67 -32.88 -2.77
C GLN A 60 -32.70 -32.43 -1.70
N ASN A 61 -33.63 -31.51 -1.93
CA ASN A 61 -33.83 -30.34 -2.81
C ASN A 61 -35.09 -29.64 -2.26
N GLU A 62 -35.18 -28.31 -2.46
CA GLU A 62 -36.40 -27.52 -2.74
C GLU A 62 -37.58 -27.35 -1.74
N LEU A 63 -37.73 -26.10 -1.28
CA LEU A 63 -38.84 -25.15 -1.53
C LEU A 63 -40.24 -25.70 -1.86
N PHE A 64 -41.27 -25.21 -1.14
CA PHE A 64 -42.56 -24.84 -1.76
C PHE A 64 -43.27 -23.68 -1.04
N VAL A 65 -43.73 -22.74 -1.87
CA VAL A 65 -44.61 -21.60 -1.58
C VAL A 65 -46.05 -22.02 -1.89
N ALA A 66 -47.03 -21.58 -1.09
CA ALA A 66 -48.40 -21.42 -1.58
C ALA A 66 -49.12 -20.26 -0.88
N ARG A 67 -49.61 -19.34 -1.72
CA ARG A 67 -50.49 -18.19 -1.47
C ARG A 67 -51.91 -18.55 -1.94
N ILE A 68 -52.96 -17.95 -1.36
CA ILE A 68 -54.20 -17.38 -2.00
C ILE A 68 -55.40 -17.42 -1.02
N LEU A 69 -55.84 -16.25 -0.52
CA LEU A 69 -57.13 -15.51 -0.77
C LEU A 69 -58.38 -16.18 -0.13
N GLN A 70 -59.41 -15.52 0.42
CA GLN A 70 -59.92 -14.15 0.36
C GLN A 70 -61.04 -13.94 1.42
N SER A 71 -61.11 -12.74 1.99
CA SER A 71 -62.28 -11.93 2.43
C SER A 71 -63.57 -12.57 2.99
N THR A 72 -64.03 -12.10 4.16
CA THR A 72 -65.26 -11.27 4.29
C THR A 72 -65.42 -10.72 5.72
N ASP A 73 -65.75 -9.44 5.82
CA ASP A 73 -66.32 -8.73 6.99
C ASP A 73 -67.76 -8.34 6.57
N PRO A 74 -68.77 -8.21 7.45
CA PRO A 74 -68.91 -6.98 8.26
C PRO A 74 -69.64 -7.14 9.62
N GLY A 75 -69.42 -6.20 10.56
CA GLY A 75 -70.48 -5.77 11.50
C GLY A 75 -70.05 -5.25 12.88
N GLU A 76 -69.96 -3.93 13.02
CA GLU A 76 -70.20 -3.20 14.28
C GLU A 76 -71.69 -2.74 14.34
N PRO A 77 -72.27 -2.16 15.45
CA PRO A 77 -71.65 -1.64 16.70
C PRO A 77 -72.42 -1.95 18.01
N ARG A 78 -71.81 -1.67 19.19
CA ARG A 78 -72.31 -0.76 20.26
C ARG A 78 -71.76 -1.04 21.69
N ASN A 79 -71.05 -0.01 22.19
CA ASN A 79 -71.20 0.70 23.47
C ASN A 79 -70.99 -0.01 24.83
N GLY A 80 -70.01 0.48 25.61
CA GLY A 80 -69.82 0.17 27.03
C GLY A 80 -68.62 0.89 27.66
N THR A 81 -68.90 1.92 28.44
CA THR A 81 -68.02 2.96 29.00
C THR A 81 -67.13 2.51 30.19
N ARG A 82 -65.99 3.22 30.36
CA ARG A 82 -65.38 3.74 31.62
C ARG A 82 -64.20 3.00 32.33
N ASP A 83 -63.02 3.63 32.18
CA ASP A 83 -62.05 4.15 33.17
C ASP A 83 -61.45 3.32 34.33
N HIS A 84 -60.11 3.47 34.39
CA HIS A 84 -59.16 3.48 35.52
C HIS A 84 -58.79 2.17 36.25
N LEU A 85 -57.52 1.74 36.14
CA LEU A 85 -56.47 1.95 37.18
C LEU A 85 -55.17 1.18 36.86
N GLU A 86 -54.06 1.92 36.89
CA GLU A 86 -52.70 1.58 37.33
C GLU A 86 -52.18 0.13 37.14
N ALA A 87 -51.22 -0.03 36.22
CA ALA A 87 -50.28 -1.15 36.21
C ALA A 87 -48.84 -0.64 36.27
N ASP A 88 -48.22 -1.00 37.37
CA ASP A 88 -46.91 -0.68 37.91
C ASP A 88 -45.75 -0.96 36.94
N GLN A 89 -44.83 0.01 36.83
CA GLN A 89 -43.59 -0.11 36.05
C GLN A 89 -42.60 -1.02 36.79
N ARG A 90 -42.53 -2.30 36.43
CA ARG A 90 -41.29 -3.06 36.61
C ARG A 90 -40.39 -2.79 35.40
N ARG A 91 -39.52 -1.78 35.52
CA ARG A 91 -38.36 -1.65 34.62
C ARG A 91 -37.41 -2.81 34.91
N ASP A 92 -37.20 -3.64 33.91
CA ASP A 92 -36.23 -4.74 33.94
C ASP A 92 -34.81 -4.15 34.07
N PRO A 93 -34.03 -4.48 35.13
CA PRO A 93 -32.70 -3.89 35.35
C PRO A 93 -31.69 -4.25 34.25
N THR A 94 -31.92 -5.36 33.55
CA THR A 94 -31.06 -5.91 32.50
C THR A 94 -31.00 -5.04 31.24
N LEU A 95 -32.12 -4.45 30.81
CA LEU A 95 -32.15 -3.51 29.68
C LEU A 95 -31.46 -2.18 30.00
N LEU A 96 -31.41 -1.77 31.28
CA LEU A 96 -30.74 -0.53 31.69
C LEU A 96 -29.22 -0.72 31.79
N GLU A 97 -28.74 -1.92 32.15
CA GLU A 97 -27.32 -2.24 32.14
C GLU A 97 -26.77 -2.44 30.71
N GLU A 98 -27.52 -3.10 29.82
CA GLU A 98 -27.14 -3.22 28.39
C GLU A 98 -27.11 -1.86 27.67
N ASN A 99 -27.97 -0.92 28.07
CA ASN A 99 -27.97 0.44 27.52
C ASN A 99 -26.85 1.31 28.10
N LYS A 100 -26.40 1.07 29.34
CA LYS A 100 -25.21 1.73 29.89
C LYS A 100 -23.92 1.29 29.19
N SER A 101 -23.81 0.03 28.77
CA SER A 101 -22.66 -0.47 28.02
C SER A 101 -22.54 0.08 26.58
N LYS A 102 -23.54 0.81 26.09
CA LYS A 102 -23.53 1.49 24.77
C LYS A 102 -23.33 3.00 24.85
N LEU A 103 -23.26 3.55 26.06
CA LEU A 103 -23.00 4.96 26.30
C LEU A 103 -21.50 5.14 26.52
N GLN A 104 -20.91 6.01 25.71
CA GLN A 104 -19.53 6.44 25.90
C GLN A 104 -19.51 7.68 26.83
N ASP A 105 -18.53 7.74 27.74
CA ASP A 105 -18.40 8.82 28.73
C ASP A 105 -17.32 9.86 28.35
N ILE A 106 -16.76 9.78 27.14
CA ILE A 106 -15.61 10.58 26.72
C ILE A 106 -16.04 11.94 26.15
N ILE A 107 -17.09 11.94 25.32
CA ILE A 107 -17.62 13.12 24.64
C ILE A 107 -19.07 13.34 25.08
N PRO A 108 -19.56 14.58 25.21
CA PRO A 108 -20.98 14.81 25.44
C PRO A 108 -21.86 14.15 24.37
N GLN A 109 -22.79 13.28 24.78
CA GLN A 109 -23.67 12.52 23.86
C GLN A 109 -24.38 13.39 22.81
N PRO A 110 -24.90 14.60 23.13
CA PRO A 110 -25.54 15.45 22.12
C PRO A 110 -24.61 15.87 20.98
N LEU A 111 -23.30 16.00 21.23
CA LEU A 111 -22.32 16.33 20.19
C LEU A 111 -22.07 15.12 19.28
N LEU A 112 -22.00 13.92 19.86
CA LEU A 112 -21.85 12.69 19.10
C LEU A 112 -23.08 12.42 18.23
N ASP A 113 -24.28 12.58 18.77
CA ASP A 113 -25.53 12.43 18.02
C ASP A 113 -25.62 13.45 16.88
N GLN A 114 -25.20 14.70 17.13
CA GLN A 114 -25.16 15.74 16.11
C GLN A 114 -24.15 15.41 15.00
N TYR A 115 -23.00 14.83 15.34
CA TYR A 115 -21.99 14.41 14.38
C TYR A 115 -22.46 13.22 13.54
N VAL A 116 -23.00 12.17 14.17
CA VAL A 116 -23.53 10.98 13.48
C VAL A 116 -24.69 11.36 12.55
N SER A 117 -25.56 12.28 12.97
CA SER A 117 -26.66 12.76 12.12
C SER A 117 -26.22 13.63 10.94
N MET A 118 -24.93 13.94 10.77
CA MET A 118 -24.42 14.60 9.54
C MET A 118 -24.51 13.69 8.31
N THR A 119 -24.63 12.38 8.49
CA THR A 119 -24.76 11.41 7.39
C THR A 119 -26.21 11.06 7.05
N ASP A 120 -27.18 11.69 7.73
CA ASP A 120 -28.61 11.47 7.47
C ASP A 120 -29.00 11.99 6.07
N PRO A 121 -29.52 11.13 5.17
CA PRO A 121 -29.97 11.52 3.84
C PRO A 121 -31.01 12.66 3.84
N ALA A 122 -31.87 12.74 4.85
CA ALA A 122 -32.89 13.79 4.96
C ALA A 122 -32.27 15.18 5.23
N ARG A 123 -31.14 15.23 5.93
CA ARG A 123 -30.36 16.44 6.17
C ARG A 123 -29.44 16.78 5.01
N ALA A 124 -28.86 15.76 4.37
CA ALA A 124 -27.98 15.92 3.21
C ALA A 124 -28.72 16.44 1.94
N GLN A 125 -30.03 16.22 1.83
CA GLN A 125 -30.83 16.76 0.72
C GLN A 125 -31.19 18.25 0.88
N THR A 126 -31.13 18.79 2.09
CA THR A 126 -31.58 20.16 2.40
C THR A 126 -30.43 21.12 2.70
N VAL A 127 -29.23 20.61 2.98
CA VAL A 127 -28.05 21.41 3.31
C VAL A 127 -26.82 20.82 2.61
N ASP A 128 -26.05 21.72 2.00
CA ASP A 128 -24.71 21.58 1.39
C ASP A 128 -24.16 20.15 1.25
N THR A 129 -23.93 19.72 0.00
CA THR A 129 -23.31 18.43 -0.35
C THR A 129 -21.95 18.22 0.32
N ASP A 130 -21.33 19.28 0.84
CA ASP A 130 -20.06 19.23 1.54
C ASP A 130 -20.16 18.73 3.01
N ILE A 131 -21.34 18.64 3.61
CA ILE A 131 -21.50 18.17 5.01
C ILE A 131 -20.99 16.74 5.20
N ALA A 132 -21.38 15.82 4.31
CA ALA A 132 -20.90 14.43 4.36
C ALA A 132 -19.39 14.36 4.14
N LYS A 133 -18.84 15.23 3.27
CA LYS A 133 -17.39 15.34 3.05
C LYS A 133 -16.68 15.80 4.34
N HIS A 134 -17.19 16.83 5.02
CA HIS A 134 -16.62 17.31 6.28
C HIS A 134 -16.77 16.29 7.42
N CYS A 135 -17.86 15.54 7.43
CA CYS A 135 -18.04 14.41 8.35
C CYS A 135 -16.94 13.37 8.11
N ALA A 136 -16.77 12.88 6.88
CA ALA A 136 -15.71 11.94 6.51
C ALA A 136 -14.30 12.46 6.84
N TYR A 137 -14.03 13.74 6.59
CA TYR A 137 -12.78 14.40 6.91
C TYR A 137 -12.49 14.44 8.42
N SER A 138 -13.52 14.58 9.26
CA SER A 138 -13.31 14.69 10.71
C SER A 138 -13.27 13.33 11.41
N LEU A 139 -13.74 12.26 10.73
CA LEU A 139 -14.04 10.97 11.34
C LEU A 139 -12.86 10.30 12.04
N PRO A 140 -11.65 10.21 11.46
CA PRO A 140 -10.52 9.62 12.16
C PRO A 140 -10.15 10.40 13.44
N GLY A 141 -10.34 11.72 13.47
CA GLY A 141 -10.08 12.54 14.66
C GLY A 141 -11.11 12.29 15.77
N VAL A 142 -12.39 12.12 15.40
CA VAL A 142 -13.44 11.73 16.34
C VAL A 142 -13.19 10.31 16.86
N ALA A 143 -12.81 9.37 15.98
CA ALA A 143 -12.47 8.00 16.36
C ALA A 143 -11.25 7.95 17.30
N LEU A 144 -10.23 8.78 17.05
CA LEU A 144 -9.08 8.91 17.95
C LEU A 144 -9.50 9.39 19.34
N THR A 145 -10.41 10.37 19.40
CA THR A 145 -10.91 10.93 20.66
C THR A 145 -11.74 9.90 21.43
N LEU A 146 -12.67 9.22 20.77
CA LEU A 146 -13.52 8.19 21.38
C LEU A 146 -12.75 6.91 21.75
N GLY A 147 -11.63 6.66 21.08
CA GLY A 147 -10.86 5.43 21.24
C GLY A 147 -11.56 4.19 20.68
N ARG A 148 -10.78 3.14 20.45
CA ARG A 148 -11.25 1.89 19.82
C ARG A 148 -12.37 1.18 20.58
N GLN A 149 -12.48 1.36 21.90
CA GLN A 149 -13.52 0.75 22.73
C GLN A 149 -14.93 1.26 22.33
N ASN A 150 -15.00 2.50 21.84
CA ASN A 150 -16.25 3.15 21.44
C ASN A 150 -16.44 3.19 19.92
N TRP A 151 -15.72 2.34 19.17
CA TRP A 151 -15.86 2.24 17.71
C TRP A 151 -17.29 1.92 17.26
N HIS A 152 -18.01 1.16 18.07
CA HIS A 152 -19.42 0.83 17.83
C HIS A 152 -20.32 2.06 17.66
N CYS A 153 -19.95 3.23 18.20
CA CYS A 153 -20.70 4.48 18.01
C CYS A 153 -20.50 5.11 16.63
N LEU A 154 -19.40 4.79 15.93
CA LEU A 154 -19.02 5.40 14.65
C LEU A 154 -19.07 4.42 13.47
N LYS A 155 -19.15 3.12 13.74
CA LYS A 155 -19.10 2.08 12.72
C LYS A 155 -20.13 2.30 11.60
N ASP A 156 -21.41 2.44 11.95
CA ASP A 156 -22.49 2.62 10.98
C ASP A 156 -22.33 3.93 10.18
N THR A 157 -21.84 4.99 10.84
CA THR A 157 -21.51 6.27 10.19
C THR A 157 -20.40 6.09 9.16
N TYR A 158 -19.35 5.35 9.51
CA TYR A 158 -18.24 5.07 8.61
C TYR A 158 -18.68 4.23 7.40
N GLU A 159 -19.47 3.18 7.62
CA GLU A 159 -20.02 2.34 6.54
C GLU A 159 -20.93 3.14 5.60
N THR A 160 -21.75 4.04 6.16
CA THR A 160 -22.62 4.95 5.38
C THR A 160 -21.80 5.86 4.49
N LEU A 161 -20.77 6.52 5.05
CA LEU A 161 -19.89 7.41 4.30
C LEU A 161 -19.03 6.65 3.27
N ALA A 162 -18.60 5.43 3.57
CA ALA A 162 -17.84 4.59 2.66
C ALA A 162 -18.66 4.15 1.44
N SER A 163 -19.98 4.07 1.59
CA SER A 163 -20.93 3.73 0.53
C SER A 163 -21.65 4.96 -0.05
N ASP A 164 -21.20 6.17 0.28
CA ASP A 164 -21.84 7.42 -0.14
C ASP A 164 -21.86 7.54 -1.68
N VAL A 165 -22.95 8.09 -2.24
CA VAL A 165 -23.09 8.27 -3.69
C VAL A 165 -22.01 9.19 -4.28
N GLN A 166 -21.49 10.12 -3.48
CA GLN A 166 -20.47 11.07 -3.89
C GLN A 166 -19.07 10.49 -3.71
N TRP A 167 -18.36 10.30 -4.83
CA TRP A 167 -16.99 9.80 -4.81
C TRP A 167 -16.03 10.68 -4.00
N LYS A 168 -16.30 11.99 -3.85
CA LYS A 168 -15.47 12.89 -3.03
C LYS A 168 -15.51 12.53 -1.53
N VAL A 169 -16.64 12.04 -1.03
CA VAL A 169 -16.80 11.57 0.35
C VAL A 169 -16.02 10.27 0.52
N ARG A 170 -16.28 9.27 -0.34
CA ARG A 170 -15.56 7.98 -0.34
C ARG A 170 -14.05 8.16 -0.48
N ARG A 171 -13.61 9.05 -1.36
CA ARG A 171 -12.21 9.43 -1.52
C ARG A 171 -11.61 9.96 -0.23
N THR A 172 -12.33 10.83 0.49
CA THR A 172 -11.83 11.38 1.76
C THR A 172 -11.52 10.27 2.76
N LEU A 173 -12.42 9.29 2.89
CA LEU A 173 -12.18 8.12 3.74
C LEU A 173 -11.04 7.22 3.23
N ALA A 174 -10.95 7.00 1.92
CA ALA A 174 -9.90 6.18 1.31
C ALA A 174 -8.49 6.72 1.63
N PHE A 175 -8.33 8.04 1.72
CA PHE A 175 -7.05 8.66 2.10
C PHE A 175 -6.72 8.49 3.59
N SER A 176 -7.71 8.33 4.47
CA SER A 176 -7.48 8.27 5.92
C SER A 176 -7.72 6.88 6.54
N ILE A 177 -8.03 5.86 5.75
CA ILE A 177 -8.35 4.52 6.24
C ILE A 177 -7.19 3.84 6.99
N HIS A 178 -5.94 4.10 6.58
CA HIS A 178 -4.75 3.60 7.24
C HIS A 178 -4.57 4.18 8.65
N GLU A 179 -4.83 5.47 8.84
CA GLU A 179 -4.83 6.10 10.17
C GLU A 179 -5.92 5.51 11.07
N LEU A 180 -7.11 5.27 10.50
CA LEU A 180 -8.19 4.64 11.23
C LEU A 180 -7.83 3.20 11.64
N ALA A 181 -7.14 2.45 10.78
CA ALA A 181 -6.65 1.12 11.12
C ALA A 181 -5.66 1.14 12.30
N VAL A 182 -4.77 2.14 12.39
CA VAL A 182 -3.90 2.32 13.56
C VAL A 182 -4.71 2.58 14.83
N ILE A 183 -5.73 3.44 14.76
CA ILE A 183 -6.60 3.76 15.91
C ILE A 183 -7.33 2.50 16.41
N LEU A 184 -7.94 1.75 15.50
CA LEU A 184 -8.79 0.60 15.83
C LEU A 184 -8.01 -0.66 16.23
N GLY A 185 -6.80 -0.83 15.67
CA GLY A 185 -5.98 -2.03 15.87
C GLY A 185 -6.48 -3.25 15.11
N ASP A 186 -5.76 -4.36 15.25
CA ASP A 186 -5.82 -5.51 14.35
C ASP A 186 -7.20 -6.14 14.21
N GLN A 187 -7.88 -6.43 15.33
CA GLN A 187 -9.15 -7.17 15.33
C GLN A 187 -10.27 -6.38 14.62
N LEU A 188 -10.44 -5.11 14.98
CA LEU A 188 -11.45 -4.24 14.39
C LEU A 188 -11.09 -3.87 12.94
N THR A 189 -9.81 -3.67 12.64
CA THR A 189 -9.35 -3.44 11.25
C THR A 189 -9.71 -4.61 10.35
N ALA A 190 -9.43 -5.84 10.79
CA ALA A 190 -9.75 -7.05 10.04
C ALA A 190 -11.25 -7.26 9.84
N ALA A 191 -12.05 -7.00 10.88
CA ALA A 191 -13.51 -7.19 10.83
C ALA A 191 -14.23 -6.11 10.01
N ASP A 192 -13.89 -4.84 10.23
CA ASP A 192 -14.70 -3.71 9.77
C ASP A 192 -14.04 -2.89 8.66
N LEU A 193 -12.70 -2.71 8.67
CA LEU A 193 -12.02 -1.87 7.68
C LEU A 193 -11.59 -2.62 6.42
N VAL A 194 -11.15 -3.87 6.54
CA VAL A 194 -10.73 -4.68 5.38
C VAL A 194 -11.82 -4.81 4.31
N PRO A 195 -13.11 -5.08 4.64
CA PRO A 195 -14.18 -5.09 3.64
C PRO A 195 -14.33 -3.76 2.90
N ILE A 196 -14.22 -2.64 3.63
CA ILE A 196 -14.35 -1.29 3.07
C ILE A 196 -13.14 -0.94 2.20
N PHE A 197 -11.94 -1.27 2.66
CA PHE A 197 -10.70 -1.13 1.89
C PHE A 197 -10.80 -1.88 0.54
N ASN A 198 -11.29 -3.12 0.57
CA ASN A 198 -11.53 -3.92 -0.63
C ASN A 198 -12.61 -3.29 -1.54
N GLY A 199 -13.59 -2.61 -0.97
CA GLY A 199 -14.55 -1.79 -1.72
C GLY A 199 -13.86 -0.64 -2.47
N PHE A 200 -13.01 0.13 -1.78
CA PHE A 200 -12.28 1.24 -2.38
C PHE A 200 -11.30 0.82 -3.48
N LEU A 201 -10.72 -0.39 -3.41
CA LEU A 201 -9.88 -0.94 -4.48
C LEU A 201 -10.61 -1.09 -5.82
N LYS A 202 -11.94 -1.33 -5.75
CA LYS A 202 -12.83 -1.57 -6.90
C LYS A 202 -13.62 -0.32 -7.32
N ASP A 203 -13.38 0.80 -6.65
CA ASP A 203 -14.06 2.07 -6.91
C ASP A 203 -13.42 2.81 -8.11
N LEU A 204 -13.85 4.03 -8.38
CA LEU A 204 -13.26 4.90 -9.40
C LEU A 204 -11.78 5.18 -9.11
N ASP A 205 -10.97 5.40 -10.15
CA ASP A 205 -9.55 5.80 -10.00
C ASP A 205 -9.33 6.98 -9.02
N GLU A 206 -10.29 7.91 -8.93
CA GLU A 206 -10.24 9.07 -8.01
C GLU A 206 -10.37 8.68 -6.52
N VAL A 207 -11.00 7.55 -6.21
CA VAL A 207 -11.08 6.98 -4.86
C VAL A 207 -9.92 6.00 -4.64
N ARG A 208 -9.63 5.14 -5.63
CA ARG A 208 -8.53 4.16 -5.60
C ARG A 208 -7.18 4.81 -5.30
N ILE A 209 -6.94 6.04 -5.78
CA ILE A 209 -5.68 6.76 -5.50
C ILE A 209 -5.48 7.04 -4.00
N GLY A 210 -6.56 7.18 -3.23
CA GLY A 210 -6.50 7.38 -1.78
C GLY A 210 -5.96 6.16 -1.06
N VAL A 211 -6.48 4.98 -1.37
CA VAL A 211 -5.95 3.72 -0.83
C VAL A 211 -4.56 3.41 -1.37
N LEU A 212 -4.28 3.71 -2.64
CA LEU A 212 -2.97 3.47 -3.23
C LEU A 212 -1.87 4.23 -2.51
N LYS A 213 -2.07 5.53 -2.26
CA LYS A 213 -1.10 6.41 -1.55
C LYS A 213 -0.67 5.94 -0.17
N HIS A 214 -1.49 5.11 0.45
CA HIS A 214 -1.26 4.58 1.79
C HIS A 214 -1.35 3.05 1.82
N LEU A 215 -1.09 2.43 0.66
CA LEU A 215 -1.24 0.99 0.48
C LEU A 215 -0.24 0.24 1.36
N TYR A 216 1.02 0.68 1.37
CA TYR A 216 2.03 0.13 2.26
C TYR A 216 1.62 0.26 3.74
N ASP A 217 1.19 1.46 4.15
CA ASP A 217 0.85 1.75 5.54
C ASP A 217 -0.30 0.86 6.04
N PHE A 218 -1.35 0.70 5.22
CA PHE A 218 -2.48 -0.16 5.55
C PHE A 218 -2.09 -1.64 5.55
N LEU A 219 -1.41 -2.12 4.50
CA LEU A 219 -1.06 -3.54 4.39
C LEU A 219 -0.14 -3.97 5.53
N LYS A 220 0.81 -3.12 5.95
CA LYS A 220 1.74 -3.41 7.05
C LYS A 220 1.04 -3.76 8.37
N LEU A 221 -0.15 -3.21 8.61
CA LEU A 221 -0.96 -3.47 9.81
C LEU A 221 -1.68 -4.82 9.77
N LEU A 222 -1.79 -5.45 8.59
CA LEU A 222 -2.44 -6.76 8.45
C LEU A 222 -1.47 -7.90 8.75
N HIS A 223 -2.02 -9.01 9.27
CA HIS A 223 -1.28 -10.27 9.40
C HIS A 223 -0.81 -10.81 8.04
N GLU A 224 0.31 -11.52 8.04
CA GLU A 224 1.00 -11.97 6.83
C GLU A 224 0.11 -12.78 5.87
N ASP A 225 -0.69 -13.71 6.42
CA ASP A 225 -1.62 -14.52 5.62
C ASP A 225 -2.61 -13.65 4.83
N LYS A 226 -3.16 -12.62 5.48
CA LYS A 226 -4.09 -11.68 4.86
C LYS A 226 -3.40 -10.73 3.89
N ARG A 227 -2.16 -10.30 4.18
CA ARG A 227 -1.39 -9.48 3.23
C ARG A 227 -1.17 -10.22 1.91
N ARG A 228 -0.87 -11.52 1.96
CA ARG A 228 -0.61 -12.34 0.78
C ARG A 228 -1.79 -12.35 -0.20
N ASP A 229 -3.03 -12.30 0.29
CA ASP A 229 -4.25 -12.23 -0.54
C ASP A 229 -4.28 -10.99 -1.48
N TYR A 230 -3.54 -9.93 -1.14
CA TYR A 230 -3.47 -8.71 -1.95
C TYR A 230 -2.48 -8.78 -3.11
N LEU A 231 -1.57 -9.77 -3.16
CA LEU A 231 -0.58 -9.88 -4.25
C LEU A 231 -1.23 -9.97 -5.64
N TYR A 232 -2.33 -10.71 -5.75
CA TYR A 232 -3.10 -10.80 -6.99
C TYR A 232 -3.81 -9.48 -7.32
N GLN A 233 -4.33 -8.80 -6.30
CA GLN A 233 -5.06 -7.53 -6.46
C GLN A 233 -4.14 -6.39 -6.92
N LEU A 234 -2.84 -6.45 -6.60
CA LEU A 234 -1.85 -5.47 -7.07
C LEU A 234 -1.75 -5.41 -8.60
N GLN A 235 -2.04 -6.51 -9.30
CA GLN A 235 -2.06 -6.52 -10.75
C GLN A 235 -3.21 -5.66 -11.32
N GLU A 236 -4.31 -5.51 -10.58
CA GLU A 236 -5.46 -4.70 -10.97
C GLU A 236 -5.14 -3.20 -10.97
N PHE A 237 -4.21 -2.74 -10.15
CA PHE A 237 -3.78 -1.33 -10.16
C PHE A 237 -3.06 -0.92 -11.45
N VAL A 238 -2.55 -1.89 -12.21
CA VAL A 238 -1.88 -1.63 -13.48
C VAL A 238 -2.90 -1.30 -14.59
N VAL A 239 -4.16 -1.70 -14.41
CA VAL A 239 -5.27 -1.38 -15.30
C VAL A 239 -6.05 -0.22 -14.67
N THR A 240 -5.76 0.98 -15.16
CA THR A 240 -6.47 2.21 -14.79
C THR A 240 -7.66 2.44 -15.74
N ASP A 241 -8.77 2.96 -15.22
CA ASP A 241 -9.93 3.36 -16.03
C ASP A 241 -9.52 4.40 -17.09
N ASN A 242 -8.61 5.29 -16.69
CA ASN A 242 -8.07 6.33 -17.56
C ASN A 242 -6.58 6.10 -17.85
N SER A 243 -6.28 5.61 -19.05
CA SER A 243 -4.89 5.40 -19.51
C SER A 243 -4.02 6.67 -19.50
N ARG A 244 -4.61 7.87 -19.47
CA ARG A 244 -3.88 9.14 -19.32
C ARG A 244 -3.48 9.47 -17.89
N ASN A 245 -4.00 8.73 -16.90
CA ASN A 245 -3.69 8.95 -15.48
C ASN A 245 -2.31 8.38 -15.11
N TRP A 246 -1.27 8.97 -15.69
CA TRP A 246 0.10 8.56 -15.44
C TRP A 246 0.52 8.79 -13.98
N ARG A 247 -0.11 9.74 -13.28
CA ARG A 247 0.17 10.02 -11.87
C ARG A 247 -0.25 8.85 -10.97
N PHE A 248 -1.34 8.17 -11.30
CA PHE A 248 -1.73 6.95 -10.62
C PHE A 248 -0.68 5.85 -10.78
N ARG A 249 -0.17 5.64 -12.00
CA ARG A 249 0.89 4.66 -12.28
C ARG A 249 2.23 5.03 -11.65
N TYR A 250 2.53 6.32 -11.56
CA TYR A 250 3.67 6.83 -10.84
C TYR A 250 3.56 6.51 -9.34
N GLU A 251 2.41 6.82 -8.72
CA GLU A 251 2.14 6.47 -7.32
C GLU A 251 2.22 4.96 -7.08
N LEU A 252 1.68 4.16 -8.00
CA LEU A 252 1.81 2.70 -7.94
C LEU A 252 3.27 2.28 -7.87
N ALA A 253 4.15 2.85 -8.70
CA ALA A 253 5.57 2.54 -8.66
C ALA A 253 6.22 2.93 -7.32
N GLU A 254 5.86 4.08 -6.74
CA GLU A 254 6.37 4.50 -5.42
C GLU A 254 5.94 3.54 -4.31
N GLN A 255 4.67 3.17 -4.30
CA GLN A 255 4.11 2.26 -3.31
C GLN A 255 4.66 0.84 -3.47
N LEU A 256 4.83 0.38 -4.71
CA LEU A 256 5.46 -0.92 -4.98
C LEU A 256 6.87 -1.02 -4.40
N ILE A 257 7.65 0.08 -4.37
CA ILE A 257 8.98 0.09 -3.75
C ILE A 257 8.88 -0.18 -2.24
N LEU A 258 7.92 0.47 -1.56
CA LEU A 258 7.72 0.34 -0.12
C LEU A 258 7.22 -1.07 0.24
N ILE A 259 6.23 -1.60 -0.47
CA ILE A 259 5.67 -2.92 -0.13
C ILE A 259 6.64 -4.08 -0.35
N LEU A 260 7.76 -3.89 -1.07
CA LEU A 260 8.74 -4.96 -1.26
C LEU A 260 9.21 -5.55 0.07
N GLU A 261 9.28 -4.76 1.14
CA GLU A 261 9.70 -5.27 2.45
C GLU A 261 8.66 -6.20 3.10
N LEU A 262 7.39 -6.12 2.69
CA LEU A 262 6.28 -6.88 3.28
C LEU A 262 6.17 -8.32 2.75
N TYR A 263 6.87 -8.63 1.66
CA TYR A 263 6.72 -9.91 0.94
C TYR A 263 8.05 -10.65 0.81
N SER A 264 7.99 -11.96 0.58
CA SER A 264 9.18 -12.77 0.31
C SER A 264 9.78 -12.45 -1.07
N PRO A 265 11.07 -12.76 -1.31
CA PRO A 265 11.66 -12.68 -2.66
C PRO A 265 10.86 -13.45 -3.72
N SER A 266 10.36 -14.65 -3.41
CA SER A 266 9.56 -15.46 -4.33
C SER A 266 8.26 -14.76 -4.73
N ASP A 267 7.56 -14.14 -3.78
CA ASP A 267 6.33 -13.40 -4.06
C ASP A 267 6.60 -12.16 -4.93
N VAL A 268 7.68 -11.44 -4.66
CA VAL A 268 8.07 -10.29 -5.47
C VAL A 268 8.36 -10.72 -6.91
N TYR A 269 9.03 -11.86 -7.08
CA TYR A 269 9.33 -12.44 -8.38
C TYR A 269 8.05 -12.86 -9.14
N ASP A 270 7.16 -13.60 -8.49
CA ASP A 270 5.96 -14.16 -9.11
C ASP A 270 4.91 -13.08 -9.46
N TYR A 271 4.74 -12.07 -8.60
CA TYR A 271 3.62 -11.14 -8.71
C TYR A 271 4.01 -9.72 -9.13
N LEU A 272 5.15 -9.20 -8.66
CA LEU A 272 5.48 -7.78 -8.80
C LEU A 272 6.42 -7.48 -9.98
N MET A 273 7.25 -8.46 -10.37
CA MET A 273 8.22 -8.29 -11.45
C MET A 273 7.57 -7.84 -12.77
N HIS A 274 6.47 -8.50 -13.15
CA HIS A 274 5.76 -8.15 -14.39
C HIS A 274 5.20 -6.71 -14.36
N ILE A 275 4.77 -6.24 -13.18
CA ILE A 275 4.29 -4.86 -13.00
C ILE A 275 5.44 -3.88 -13.21
N ALA A 276 6.60 -4.12 -12.57
CA ALA A 276 7.79 -3.29 -12.72
C ALA A 276 8.24 -3.19 -14.20
N LEU A 277 8.29 -4.33 -14.90
CA LEU A 277 8.65 -4.37 -16.33
C LEU A 277 7.67 -3.58 -17.20
N LYS A 278 6.37 -3.63 -16.89
CA LYS A 278 5.35 -2.86 -17.63
C LYS A 278 5.51 -1.36 -17.39
N LEU A 279 5.77 -0.93 -16.15
CA LEU A 279 5.97 0.49 -15.82
C LEU A 279 7.29 1.05 -16.39
N CYS A 280 8.35 0.24 -16.48
CA CYS A 280 9.57 0.62 -17.20
C CYS A 280 9.37 0.89 -18.70
N ALA A 281 8.33 0.30 -19.29
CA ALA A 281 7.93 0.51 -20.68
C ALA A 281 6.81 1.55 -20.86
N ASP A 282 6.48 2.32 -19.82
CA ASP A 282 5.42 3.34 -19.87
C ASP A 282 5.68 4.41 -20.93
N GLN A 283 4.63 5.03 -21.44
CA GLN A 283 4.73 6.11 -22.41
C GLN A 283 5.30 7.40 -21.78
N VAL A 284 5.02 7.64 -20.49
CA VAL A 284 5.45 8.84 -19.76
C VAL A 284 6.82 8.64 -19.12
N SER A 285 7.75 9.58 -19.34
CA SER A 285 9.13 9.51 -18.83
C SER A 285 9.21 9.43 -17.32
N GLU A 286 8.41 10.21 -16.60
CA GLU A 286 8.40 10.23 -15.13
C GLU A 286 8.05 8.87 -14.54
N VAL A 287 7.07 8.17 -15.13
CA VAL A 287 6.69 6.81 -14.72
C VAL A 287 7.86 5.84 -14.95
N ARG A 288 8.55 5.94 -16.10
CA ARG A 288 9.74 5.10 -16.36
C ARG A 288 10.85 5.38 -15.34
N TRP A 289 11.05 6.64 -14.97
CA TRP A 289 12.12 7.04 -14.06
C TRP A 289 11.95 6.48 -12.65
N ILE A 290 10.74 6.56 -12.09
CA ILE A 290 10.44 5.92 -10.80
C ILE A 290 10.53 4.39 -10.90
N SER A 291 10.12 3.81 -12.04
CA SER A 291 10.18 2.36 -12.26
C SER A 291 11.61 1.82 -12.29
N PHE A 292 12.60 2.60 -12.75
CA PHE A 292 14.00 2.20 -12.65
C PHE A 292 14.46 2.07 -11.19
N LYS A 293 13.95 2.92 -10.29
CA LYS A 293 14.19 2.77 -8.85
C LYS A 293 13.52 1.52 -8.30
N LEU A 294 12.32 1.18 -8.77
CA LEU A 294 11.64 -0.07 -8.42
C LEU A 294 12.42 -1.31 -8.88
N VAL A 295 12.93 -1.32 -10.11
CA VAL A 295 13.81 -2.40 -10.61
C VAL A 295 15.04 -2.58 -9.71
N VAL A 296 15.69 -1.48 -9.35
CA VAL A 296 16.84 -1.49 -8.45
C VAL A 296 16.47 -2.05 -7.07
N ALA A 297 15.33 -1.66 -6.52
CA ALA A 297 14.86 -2.15 -5.21
C ALA A 297 14.53 -3.65 -5.23
N ILE A 298 13.95 -4.16 -6.32
CA ILE A 298 13.69 -5.60 -6.52
C ILE A 298 15.02 -6.37 -6.60
N LEU A 299 15.97 -5.91 -7.42
CA LEU A 299 17.30 -6.54 -7.52
C LEU A 299 18.01 -6.53 -6.16
N GLN A 300 18.00 -5.40 -5.45
CA GLN A 300 18.55 -5.29 -4.10
C GLN A 300 17.93 -6.34 -3.19
N LYS A 301 16.60 -6.52 -3.21
CA LYS A 301 15.92 -7.51 -2.38
C LYS A 301 16.42 -8.92 -2.68
N PHE A 302 16.52 -9.31 -3.95
CA PHE A 302 16.99 -10.65 -4.32
C PHE A 302 18.41 -10.90 -3.82
N TYR A 303 19.36 -10.00 -4.13
CA TYR A 303 20.76 -10.21 -3.73
C TYR A 303 20.98 -10.07 -2.21
N SER A 304 20.21 -9.22 -1.51
CA SER A 304 20.30 -9.11 -0.04
C SER A 304 19.75 -10.34 0.68
N ASN A 305 18.86 -11.11 0.03
CA ASN A 305 18.31 -12.36 0.55
C ASN A 305 19.04 -13.60 -0.01
N SER A 306 20.19 -13.43 -0.67
CA SER A 306 20.95 -14.51 -1.31
C SER A 306 20.20 -15.27 -2.42
N GLU A 307 19.18 -14.65 -3.02
CA GLU A 307 18.37 -15.21 -4.11
C GLU A 307 18.96 -14.85 -5.48
N SER A 308 20.24 -15.19 -5.70
CA SER A 308 20.98 -14.83 -6.92
C SER A 308 20.34 -15.39 -8.19
N ALA A 309 19.67 -16.55 -8.11
CA ALA A 309 18.97 -17.14 -9.25
C ALA A 309 17.79 -16.27 -9.73
N LEU A 310 17.00 -15.74 -8.80
CA LEU A 310 15.90 -14.80 -9.11
C LEU A 310 16.47 -13.48 -9.65
N GLY A 311 17.57 -13.00 -9.05
CA GLY A 311 18.34 -11.84 -9.54
C GLY A 311 18.77 -11.99 -10.99
N LEU A 312 19.38 -13.12 -11.34
CA LEU A 312 19.85 -13.42 -12.69
C LEU A 312 18.69 -13.55 -13.68
N HIS A 313 17.61 -14.24 -13.31
CA HIS A 313 16.43 -14.31 -14.16
C HIS A 313 15.87 -12.91 -14.47
N PHE A 314 15.76 -12.06 -13.45
CA PHE A 314 15.26 -10.71 -13.65
C PHE A 314 16.20 -9.86 -14.53
N ILE A 315 17.52 -10.00 -14.37
CA ILE A 315 18.51 -9.38 -15.29
C ILE A 315 18.29 -9.83 -16.73
N ASN A 316 18.07 -11.13 -16.97
CA ASN A 316 17.81 -11.66 -18.31
C ASN A 316 16.53 -11.08 -18.91
N GLU A 317 15.45 -10.96 -18.13
CA GLU A 317 14.21 -10.30 -18.57
C GLU A 317 14.44 -8.82 -18.94
N LEU A 318 15.25 -8.10 -18.16
CA LEU A 318 15.60 -6.70 -18.47
C LEU A 318 16.36 -6.59 -19.80
N ILE A 319 17.29 -7.52 -20.06
CA ILE A 319 18.05 -7.56 -21.32
C ILE A 319 17.11 -7.88 -22.48
N ILE A 320 16.34 -8.96 -22.39
CA ILE A 320 15.40 -9.40 -23.44
C ILE A 320 14.43 -8.28 -23.79
N ARG A 321 13.88 -7.60 -22.79
CA ARG A 321 12.81 -6.63 -22.99
C ARG A 321 13.27 -5.23 -23.37
N PHE A 322 14.39 -4.76 -22.81
CA PHE A 322 14.86 -3.39 -23.01
C PHE A 322 16.07 -3.29 -23.92
N ARG A 323 17.10 -4.14 -23.76
CA ARG A 323 18.29 -4.07 -24.63
C ARG A 323 17.95 -4.39 -26.08
N HIS A 324 17.13 -5.41 -26.30
CA HIS A 324 16.69 -5.86 -27.63
C HIS A 324 15.38 -5.20 -28.09
N CYS A 325 14.92 -4.15 -27.40
CA CYS A 325 13.69 -3.47 -27.77
C CYS A 325 13.79 -2.88 -29.19
N SER A 326 12.77 -3.10 -30.01
CA SER A 326 12.68 -2.53 -31.37
C SER A 326 12.66 -1.00 -31.34
N LYS A 327 12.07 -0.41 -30.29
CA LYS A 327 12.01 1.04 -30.08
C LYS A 327 13.25 1.52 -29.33
N TRP A 328 13.86 2.59 -29.83
CA TRP A 328 15.03 3.21 -29.21
C TRP A 328 14.79 3.65 -27.77
N VAL A 329 13.57 4.08 -27.43
CA VAL A 329 13.17 4.45 -26.05
C VAL A 329 13.37 3.28 -25.07
N GLY A 330 13.08 2.05 -25.48
CA GLY A 330 13.33 0.87 -24.64
C GLY A 330 14.82 0.59 -24.46
N ARG A 331 15.61 0.78 -25.52
CA ARG A 331 17.08 0.60 -25.46
C ARG A 331 17.76 1.69 -24.62
N GLN A 332 17.22 2.91 -24.62
CA GLN A 332 17.62 3.94 -23.67
C GLN A 332 17.25 3.58 -22.23
N ALA A 333 16.05 3.02 -22.02
CA ALA A 333 15.65 2.55 -20.70
C ALA A 333 16.63 1.51 -20.15
N PHE A 334 17.13 0.58 -20.98
CA PHE A 334 18.18 -0.35 -20.59
C PHE A 334 19.45 0.35 -20.09
N ALA A 335 19.93 1.38 -20.81
CA ALA A 335 21.09 2.16 -20.37
C ALA A 335 20.83 2.89 -19.04
N PHE A 336 19.63 3.42 -18.82
CA PHE A 336 19.26 4.05 -17.55
C PHE A 336 19.14 3.05 -16.39
N ILE A 337 18.60 1.87 -16.65
CA ILE A 337 18.52 0.77 -15.66
C ILE A 337 19.93 0.37 -15.23
N CYS A 338 20.84 0.16 -16.17
CA CYS A 338 22.24 -0.16 -15.85
C CYS A 338 22.91 0.95 -15.03
N GLN A 339 22.68 2.22 -15.37
CA GLN A 339 23.17 3.34 -14.57
C GLN A 339 22.60 3.35 -13.15
N ALA A 340 21.30 3.05 -12.99
CA ALA A 340 20.65 2.99 -11.69
C ALA A 340 21.20 1.84 -10.83
N VAL A 341 21.41 0.65 -11.42
CA VAL A 341 22.03 -0.52 -10.77
C VAL A 341 23.43 -0.18 -10.28
N VAL A 342 24.28 0.41 -11.14
CA VAL A 342 25.64 0.81 -10.76
C VAL A 342 25.63 1.90 -9.69
N SER A 343 24.76 2.90 -9.82
CA SER A 343 24.68 4.01 -8.88
C SER A 343 24.33 3.54 -7.46
N LYS A 344 23.38 2.60 -7.35
CA LYS A 344 22.89 2.07 -6.07
C LYS A 344 23.64 0.83 -5.55
N GLU A 345 24.53 0.26 -6.35
CA GLU A 345 25.33 -0.92 -5.99
C GLU A 345 24.46 -2.10 -5.53
N CYS A 346 23.29 -2.27 -6.14
CA CYS A 346 22.30 -3.28 -5.73
C CYS A 346 22.56 -4.70 -6.24
N VAL A 347 23.54 -4.84 -7.14
CA VAL A 347 23.96 -6.10 -7.72
C VAL A 347 25.46 -6.25 -7.45
N PRO A 348 25.93 -7.43 -6.99
CA PRO A 348 27.35 -7.71 -6.86
C PRO A 348 28.12 -7.41 -8.15
N VAL A 349 29.35 -6.90 -8.02
CA VAL A 349 30.11 -6.39 -9.17
C VAL A 349 30.39 -7.49 -10.19
N ASP A 350 30.66 -8.71 -9.74
CA ASP A 350 30.85 -9.92 -10.54
C ASP A 350 29.61 -10.22 -11.40
N GLN A 351 28.43 -10.21 -10.79
CA GLN A 351 27.16 -10.42 -11.49
C GLN A 351 26.89 -9.31 -12.51
N PHE A 352 27.23 -8.06 -12.18
CA PHE A 352 27.08 -6.94 -13.11
C PHE A 352 28.01 -7.08 -14.32
N VAL A 353 29.30 -7.36 -14.11
CA VAL A 353 30.28 -7.44 -15.22
C VAL A 353 30.07 -8.66 -16.09
N GLU A 354 29.56 -9.75 -15.53
CA GLU A 354 29.26 -10.97 -16.27
C GLU A 354 27.99 -10.82 -17.12
N HIS A 355 26.91 -10.29 -16.54
CA HIS A 355 25.58 -10.39 -17.16
C HIS A 355 25.06 -9.07 -17.77
N LEU A 356 25.33 -7.91 -17.16
CA LEU A 356 24.80 -6.62 -17.62
C LEU A 356 25.80 -5.85 -18.48
N LEU A 357 27.08 -5.86 -18.13
CA LEU A 357 28.11 -5.07 -18.82
C LEU A 357 28.23 -5.41 -20.31
N PRO A 358 28.26 -6.68 -20.77
CA PRO A 358 28.38 -6.98 -22.19
C PRO A 358 27.20 -6.43 -23.00
N SER A 359 25.99 -6.59 -22.46
CA SER A 359 24.76 -6.04 -23.03
C SER A 359 24.78 -4.51 -23.08
N LEU A 360 25.30 -3.85 -22.04
CA LEU A 360 25.46 -2.40 -22.00
C LEU A 360 26.45 -1.90 -23.07
N LEU A 361 27.63 -2.50 -23.14
CA LEU A 361 28.67 -2.11 -24.10
C LEU A 361 28.24 -2.31 -25.56
N SER A 362 27.44 -3.34 -25.83
CA SER A 362 26.90 -3.57 -27.18
C SER A 362 26.05 -2.40 -27.70
N LEU A 363 25.57 -1.49 -26.84
CA LEU A 363 24.87 -0.26 -27.24
C LEU A 363 25.76 0.70 -28.05
N ALA A 364 27.09 0.51 -28.06
CA ALA A 364 28.01 1.32 -28.85
C ALA A 364 27.71 1.23 -30.36
N SER A 365 27.15 0.11 -30.81
CA SER A 365 26.76 -0.10 -32.21
C SER A 365 25.28 0.21 -32.48
N ASP A 366 24.56 0.83 -31.54
CA ASP A 366 23.14 1.15 -31.73
C ASP A 366 22.96 2.13 -32.90
N PRO A 367 21.97 1.96 -33.78
CA PRO A 367 21.76 2.89 -34.88
C PRO A 367 21.37 4.31 -34.43
N VAL A 368 20.81 4.47 -33.22
CA VAL A 368 20.29 5.75 -32.74
C VAL A 368 21.33 6.47 -31.88
N PRO A 369 21.81 7.68 -32.27
CA PRO A 369 22.82 8.42 -31.50
C PRO A 369 22.43 8.68 -30.05
N ASN A 370 21.16 9.01 -29.79
CA ASN A 370 20.66 9.23 -28.42
C ASN A 370 20.81 8.02 -27.49
N VAL A 371 20.90 6.80 -28.02
CA VAL A 371 21.20 5.59 -27.23
C VAL A 371 22.71 5.53 -26.94
N ARG A 372 23.54 5.79 -27.94
CA ARG A 372 25.00 5.83 -27.81
C ARG A 372 25.49 6.95 -26.88
N VAL A 373 24.83 8.11 -26.89
CA VAL A 373 25.05 9.20 -25.92
C VAL A 373 24.83 8.74 -24.48
N LEU A 374 23.77 7.96 -24.22
CA LEU A 374 23.49 7.44 -22.89
C LEU A 374 24.51 6.38 -22.47
N LEU A 375 24.99 5.55 -23.40
CA LEU A 375 26.11 4.65 -23.13
C LEU A 375 27.35 5.45 -22.74
N ALA A 376 27.75 6.46 -23.53
CA ALA A 376 28.91 7.30 -23.23
C ALA A 376 28.83 7.92 -21.83
N LYS A 377 27.66 8.46 -21.47
CA LYS A 377 27.39 8.98 -20.11
C LYS A 377 27.50 7.90 -19.04
N ALA A 378 26.92 6.71 -19.26
CA ALA A 378 27.00 5.61 -18.31
C ALA A 378 28.45 5.20 -18.05
N LEU A 379 29.25 5.02 -19.11
CA LEU A 379 30.65 4.62 -18.98
C LEU A 379 31.49 5.70 -18.27
N ARG A 380 31.47 6.95 -18.78
CA ARG A 380 32.33 8.02 -18.28
C ARG A 380 31.91 8.52 -16.91
N GLN A 381 30.62 8.67 -16.64
CA GLN A 381 30.14 9.34 -15.43
C GLN A 381 29.87 8.35 -14.30
N MET A 382 29.45 7.12 -14.60
CA MET A 382 29.04 6.15 -13.59
C MET A 382 30.07 5.03 -13.40
N LEU A 383 30.44 4.29 -14.46
CA LEU A 383 31.30 3.12 -14.31
C LEU A 383 32.72 3.51 -13.90
N LEU A 384 33.38 4.43 -14.61
CA LEU A 384 34.75 4.89 -14.25
C LEU A 384 34.83 5.61 -12.88
N ALA A 385 33.68 6.01 -12.32
CA ALA A 385 33.63 6.54 -10.97
C ALA A 385 33.75 5.45 -9.88
N LYS A 386 33.51 4.17 -10.21
CA LYS A 386 33.53 3.05 -9.25
C LYS A 386 34.94 2.49 -9.06
N ALA A 387 35.25 2.07 -7.84
CA ALA A 387 36.57 1.57 -7.45
C ALA A 387 37.03 0.38 -8.29
N TYR A 388 36.12 -0.55 -8.62
CA TYR A 388 36.41 -1.73 -9.43
C TYR A 388 37.03 -1.38 -10.79
N PHE A 389 36.51 -0.34 -11.45
CA PHE A 389 36.96 0.11 -12.78
C PHE A 389 38.09 1.17 -12.70
N ARG A 390 38.87 1.20 -11.62
CA ARG A 390 40.06 2.07 -11.50
C ARG A 390 41.37 1.31 -11.39
N ASN A 391 41.31 0.01 -11.16
CA ASN A 391 42.51 -0.80 -10.95
C ASN A 391 43.17 -1.14 -12.29
N ALA A 392 44.46 -0.84 -12.40
CA ALA A 392 45.28 -1.23 -13.55
C ALA A 392 45.31 -2.76 -13.69
N GLY A 393 45.17 -3.26 -14.92
CA GLY A 393 45.11 -4.70 -15.23
C GLY A 393 43.73 -5.34 -15.05
N ASN A 394 42.66 -4.55 -14.84
CA ASN A 394 41.29 -5.07 -14.88
C ASN A 394 40.86 -5.27 -16.36
N PRO A 395 40.58 -6.51 -16.81
CA PRO A 395 40.21 -6.76 -18.20
C PRO A 395 38.91 -6.05 -18.61
N HIS A 396 37.99 -5.84 -17.66
CA HIS A 396 36.75 -5.11 -17.93
C HIS A 396 36.98 -3.61 -18.10
N LEU A 397 38.02 -3.05 -17.45
CA LEU A 397 38.39 -1.66 -17.66
C LEU A 397 38.94 -1.45 -19.08
N GLU A 398 39.79 -2.34 -19.56
CA GLU A 398 40.35 -2.29 -20.91
C GLU A 398 39.25 -2.25 -21.97
N VAL A 399 38.25 -3.16 -21.87
CA VAL A 399 37.12 -3.18 -22.82
C VAL A 399 36.24 -1.92 -22.72
N ILE A 400 36.07 -1.35 -21.52
CA ILE A 400 35.35 -0.08 -21.34
C ILE A 400 36.11 1.07 -22.00
N GLU A 401 37.43 1.15 -21.82
CA GLU A 401 38.28 2.17 -22.42
C GLU A 401 38.29 2.07 -23.95
N GLU A 402 38.41 0.86 -24.50
CA GLU A 402 38.27 0.61 -25.95
C GLU A 402 36.91 1.07 -26.48
N THR A 403 35.83 0.77 -25.76
CA THR A 403 34.47 1.19 -26.14
C THR A 403 34.35 2.72 -26.10
N ILE A 404 34.94 3.39 -25.11
CA ILE A 404 34.96 4.86 -25.03
C ILE A 404 35.73 5.46 -26.21
N LEU A 405 36.89 4.90 -26.57
CA LEU A 405 37.69 5.36 -27.72
C LEU A 405 36.89 5.26 -29.03
N ALA A 406 36.14 4.16 -29.21
CA ALA A 406 35.25 4.00 -30.35
C ALA A 406 34.15 5.08 -30.38
N LEU A 407 33.53 5.38 -29.23
CA LEU A 407 32.50 6.43 -29.10
C LEU A 407 33.07 7.85 -29.27
N GLN A 408 34.32 8.10 -28.90
CA GLN A 408 34.99 9.38 -29.17
C GLN A 408 35.20 9.63 -30.66
N SER A 409 35.30 8.55 -31.45
CA SER A 409 35.41 8.60 -32.91
C SER A 409 34.05 8.48 -33.61
N ASP A 410 32.93 8.59 -32.88
CA ASP A 410 31.58 8.50 -33.45
C ASP A 410 31.31 9.63 -34.44
N ARG A 411 30.49 9.34 -35.45
CA ARG A 411 30.08 10.32 -36.47
C ARG A 411 29.19 11.41 -35.88
N ASP A 412 28.46 11.09 -34.83
CA ASP A 412 27.59 12.02 -34.13
C ASP A 412 28.39 12.86 -33.12
N GLN A 413 28.22 14.18 -33.19
CA GLN A 413 28.97 15.13 -32.37
C GLN A 413 28.61 15.04 -30.88
N ASP A 414 27.36 14.74 -30.54
CA ASP A 414 26.95 14.61 -29.14
C ASP A 414 27.55 13.34 -28.53
N VAL A 415 27.57 12.23 -29.29
CA VAL A 415 28.18 10.97 -28.84
C VAL A 415 29.66 11.17 -28.54
N SER A 416 30.41 11.72 -29.48
CA SER A 416 31.84 11.98 -29.32
C SER A 416 32.12 12.97 -28.18
N PHE A 417 31.33 14.04 -28.05
CA PHE A 417 31.42 14.98 -26.94
C PHE A 417 31.21 14.31 -25.57
N PHE A 418 30.14 13.54 -25.39
CA PHE A 418 29.87 12.85 -24.12
C PHE A 418 30.86 11.72 -23.81
N ALA A 419 31.48 11.12 -24.82
CA ALA A 419 32.55 10.14 -24.64
C ALA A 419 33.90 10.79 -24.26
N ALA A 420 34.15 12.02 -24.70
CA ALA A 420 35.35 12.78 -24.36
C ALA A 420 35.28 13.43 -22.95
N LEU A 421 34.09 13.59 -22.37
CA LEU A 421 33.86 14.24 -21.07
C LEU A 421 34.50 13.51 -19.89
N GLU A 422 35.46 14.14 -19.22
CA GLU A 422 36.10 13.60 -18.01
C GLU A 422 35.09 13.34 -16.87
N PRO A 423 35.22 12.24 -16.10
CA PRO A 423 34.41 12.03 -14.91
C PRO A 423 34.57 13.23 -13.97
N LYS A 424 33.45 13.85 -13.58
CA LYS A 424 33.46 14.86 -12.51
C LYS A 424 34.04 14.21 -11.26
N ARG A 425 35.28 14.58 -10.88
CA ARG A 425 35.84 14.22 -9.57
C ARG A 425 34.88 14.82 -8.53
N ARG A 426 34.09 13.97 -7.86
CA ARG A 426 33.34 14.39 -6.66
C ARG A 426 34.39 14.74 -5.61
N ASN A 427 34.72 16.03 -5.50
CA ASN A 427 35.41 16.54 -4.34
C ASN A 427 34.49 16.32 -3.14
N ILE A 428 35.01 15.65 -2.12
CA ILE A 428 34.33 15.26 -0.86
C ILE A 428 33.86 16.49 -0.04
N ILE A 429 33.98 17.70 -0.57
CA ILE A 429 33.80 18.96 0.18
C ILE A 429 32.37 19.53 0.02
N ASP A 430 31.64 19.20 -1.04
CA ASP A 430 30.34 19.84 -1.31
C ASP A 430 29.14 19.22 -0.57
N THR A 431 29.31 18.10 0.13
CA THR A 431 28.23 17.48 0.90
C THR A 431 28.06 18.09 2.30
N ALA A 432 29.09 18.78 2.83
CA ALA A 432 29.03 19.40 4.15
C ALA A 432 28.38 20.80 4.16
N VAL A 433 28.17 21.42 2.99
CA VAL A 433 27.64 22.80 2.91
C VAL A 433 26.13 22.85 2.67
N LEU A 434 25.50 21.75 2.24
CA LEU A 434 24.05 21.67 1.99
C LEU A 434 23.23 21.05 3.15
N GLU A 435 23.88 20.50 4.18
CA GLU A 435 23.20 19.97 5.39
C GLU A 435 23.05 21.01 6.52
N LYS A 436 23.46 22.27 6.31
CA LYS A 436 23.27 23.36 7.29
C LYS A 436 22.22 24.41 6.89
N GLN A 437 21.47 24.17 5.82
CA GLN A 437 20.33 24.99 5.43
C GLN A 437 19.20 24.08 4.94
N ASN A 438 18.53 23.42 5.88
CA ASN A 438 17.10 23.12 5.85
C ASN A 438 16.63 22.83 7.27
#